data_AF-A0A4U8ULR3-F1
#
_entry.id   AF-A0A4U8ULR3-F1
#
_cell.length_a   1.000
_cell.length_b   1.000
_cell.length_c   1.000
_cell.angle_alpha   90.00
_cell.angle_beta   90.00
_cell.angle_gamma   90.00
#
_symmetry.space_group_name_H-M   'P 1'
#
loop_
_entity.id
_entity.type
_entity.pdbx_description
1 polymer ?
#
loop_
_entity_poly.entity_id
_entity_poly.type
_entity_poly.pdbx_seq_one_letter_code
_entity_poly.pdbx_strand_id
1 'polypeptide(L)'
;MEEVKMVLEDVICNRAKDVRRDASKLFLIMVDTKPKTRLFTWETQFSGNAQTQNVQAGTFVRESYRKRQFTMINHKSGAGLAHPVRFTMINDDVNEKDYVEAELEKTTNALCFLQNTSTRSTSIPAPLYSAMDLAKRGMKNYETMDAVMREEERDEDRKKREARTPEAWHRYYKQLVKTHMSVMPIRDSKFWA
;
A
#
# COMPACT_ATOMS: atom_id res chain seq x y z
N MET A 1 1.29 17.63 10.49
CA MET A 1 1.58 18.24 9.17
C MET A 1 3.06 18.53 9.07
N GLU A 2 3.68 19.20 10.05
CA GLU A 2 5.14 19.40 10.13
C GLU A 2 5.98 18.13 9.93
N GLU A 3 5.69 17.05 10.66
CA GLU A 3 6.48 15.80 10.56
C GLU A 3 6.38 15.16 9.16
N VAL A 4 5.17 15.13 8.59
CA VAL A 4 4.96 14.62 7.22
C VAL A 4 5.72 15.47 6.21
N LYS A 5 5.80 16.79 6.43
CA LYS A 5 6.55 17.72 5.60
C LYS A 5 8.06 17.45 5.67
N MET A 6 8.63 17.27 6.87
CA MET A 6 10.05 16.91 7.04
C MET A 6 10.43 15.60 6.36
N VAL A 7 9.63 14.55 6.55
CA VAL A 7 9.89 13.24 5.93
C VAL A 7 9.76 13.34 4.40
N LEU A 8 8.80 14.12 3.89
CA LEU A 8 8.71 14.38 2.46
C LEU A 8 9.93 15.13 1.94
N GLU A 9 10.37 16.20 2.62
CA GLU A 9 11.54 16.99 2.23
C GLU A 9 12.81 16.16 2.09
N ASP A 10 13.03 15.18 2.98
CA ASP A 10 14.14 14.24 2.86
C ASP A 10 13.97 13.30 1.66
N VAL A 11 12.78 12.72 1.46
CA VAL A 11 12.49 11.86 0.29
C VAL A 11 12.65 12.63 -1.02
N ILE A 12 12.23 13.90 -1.05
CA ILE A 12 12.37 14.80 -2.19
C ILE A 12 13.84 15.12 -2.41
N CYS A 13 14.59 15.54 -1.39
CA CYS A 13 16.01 15.84 -1.51
C CYS A 13 16.80 14.63 -2.02
N ASN A 14 16.39 13.42 -1.62
CA ASN A 14 17.03 12.18 -2.08
C ASN A 14 16.64 11.83 -3.52
N ARG A 15 15.36 11.93 -3.92
CA ARG A 15 14.93 11.69 -5.32
C ARG A 15 15.31 12.80 -6.29
N ALA A 16 15.40 14.04 -5.84
CA ALA A 16 15.82 15.19 -6.63
C ALA A 16 17.33 15.20 -6.89
N LYS A 17 18.11 14.30 -6.28
CA LYS A 17 19.49 14.01 -6.72
C LYS A 17 19.50 13.25 -8.05
N ASP A 18 18.48 12.42 -8.30
CA ASP A 18 18.35 11.60 -9.50
C ASP A 18 17.71 12.36 -10.67
N VAL A 19 16.92 13.40 -10.37
CA VAL A 19 16.30 14.29 -11.35
C VAL A 19 17.20 15.51 -11.53
N ARG A 20 17.60 15.84 -12.76
CA ARG A 20 18.39 17.06 -13.05
C ARG A 20 17.68 18.29 -12.45
N ARG A 21 18.30 18.91 -11.45
CA ARG A 21 17.76 20.06 -10.70
C ARG A 21 17.32 21.23 -11.58
N ASP A 22 17.97 21.43 -12.72
CA ASP A 22 17.70 22.58 -13.60
C ASP A 22 16.61 22.33 -14.66
N ALA A 23 16.09 21.09 -14.78
CA ALA A 23 15.31 20.71 -15.96
C ALA A 23 13.81 20.49 -15.74
N SER A 24 13.36 20.26 -14.50
CA SER A 24 11.99 19.77 -14.28
C SER A 24 11.39 20.23 -12.95
N LYS A 25 10.17 20.77 -13.05
CA LYS A 25 9.36 21.16 -11.90
C LYS A 25 8.65 19.93 -11.33
N LEU A 26 8.76 19.74 -10.02
CA LEU A 26 8.13 18.63 -9.32
C LEU A 26 6.88 19.12 -8.58
N PHE A 27 5.78 18.40 -8.71
CA PHE A 27 4.54 18.63 -7.97
C PHE A 27 4.30 17.43 -7.04
N LEU A 28 4.10 17.70 -5.74
CA LEU A 28 3.75 16.68 -4.77
C LEU A 28 2.38 16.98 -4.21
N ILE A 29 1.54 15.96 -4.32
CA ILE A 29 0.13 16.05 -4.01
C ILE A 29 -0.14 14.99 -2.96
N MET A 30 -0.56 15.45 -1.79
CA MET A 30 -1.12 14.59 -0.77
C MET A 30 -2.56 14.25 -1.13
N VAL A 31 -2.90 12.98 -1.03
CA VAL A 31 -4.25 12.49 -1.32
C VAL A 31 -4.86 11.95 -0.03
N ASP A 32 -5.86 12.66 0.48
CA ASP A 32 -6.73 12.19 1.56
C ASP A 32 -7.96 11.50 0.96
N THR A 33 -8.04 10.19 1.15
CA THR A 33 -9.10 9.34 0.59
C THR A 33 -10.40 9.37 1.39
N LYS A 34 -10.38 9.90 2.62
CA LYS A 34 -11.55 9.91 3.51
C LYS A 34 -11.71 11.27 4.22
N PRO A 35 -11.83 12.38 3.46
CA PRO A 35 -12.12 13.67 4.06
C PRO A 35 -13.52 13.65 4.69
N LYS A 36 -13.72 14.53 5.68
CA LYS A 36 -15.03 14.75 6.30
C LYS A 36 -16.00 15.54 5.41
N THR A 37 -15.51 16.18 4.35
CA THR A 37 -16.31 16.92 3.37
C THR A 37 -17.25 15.99 2.61
N ARG A 38 -18.46 16.46 2.29
CA ARG A 38 -19.43 15.80 1.40
C ARG A 38 -19.97 16.84 0.42
N LEU A 39 -20.28 16.39 -0.80
CA LEU A 39 -20.80 17.25 -1.86
C LEU A 39 -22.22 16.81 -2.21
N PHE A 40 -23.12 17.76 -2.30
CA PHE A 40 -24.53 17.58 -2.66
C PHE A 40 -24.88 18.51 -3.83
N THR A 41 -25.83 18.11 -4.65
CA THR A 41 -26.43 19.02 -5.63
C THR A 41 -27.41 19.95 -4.91
N TRP A 42 -27.62 21.14 -5.45
CA TRP A 42 -28.59 22.10 -4.89
C TRP A 42 -30.01 21.51 -4.79
N GLU A 43 -30.38 20.64 -5.74
CA GLU A 43 -31.72 20.04 -5.86
C GLU A 43 -31.84 18.69 -5.10
N THR A 44 -30.95 18.41 -4.15
CA THR A 44 -31.00 17.15 -3.39
C THR A 44 -32.29 17.06 -2.57
N GLN A 45 -33.09 16.01 -2.79
CA GLN A 45 -34.34 15.78 -2.04
C GLN A 45 -34.11 14.77 -0.91
N PHE A 46 -34.62 15.07 0.29
CA PHE A 46 -34.41 14.22 1.46
C PHE A 46 -35.05 12.81 1.34
N SER A 47 -36.16 12.69 0.61
CA SER A 47 -36.85 11.41 0.36
C SER A 47 -36.31 10.64 -0.85
N GLY A 48 -35.34 11.22 -1.58
CA GLY A 48 -34.81 10.63 -2.81
C GLY A 48 -33.76 9.55 -2.57
N ASN A 49 -33.47 8.78 -3.63
CA ASN A 49 -32.36 7.83 -3.58
C ASN A 49 -31.03 8.59 -3.65
N ALA A 50 -30.23 8.50 -2.57
CA ALA A 50 -28.92 9.15 -2.48
C ALA A 50 -27.99 8.79 -3.67
N GLN A 51 -28.10 7.57 -4.22
CA GLN A 51 -27.27 7.14 -5.33
C GLN A 51 -27.52 7.97 -6.60
N THR A 52 -28.77 8.33 -6.87
CA THR A 52 -29.17 9.07 -8.09
C THR A 52 -28.99 10.58 -7.94
N GLN A 53 -28.83 11.07 -6.71
CA GLN A 53 -28.70 12.49 -6.39
C GLN A 53 -27.25 12.93 -6.13
N ASN A 54 -26.29 12.04 -6.37
CA ASN A 54 -24.87 12.39 -6.30
C ASN A 54 -24.50 13.45 -7.34
N VAL A 55 -23.51 14.27 -7.00
CA VAL A 55 -22.88 15.16 -7.98
C VAL A 55 -22.23 14.34 -9.11
N GLN A 56 -22.11 14.94 -10.27
CA GLN A 56 -21.51 14.30 -11.44
C GLN A 56 -20.02 14.00 -11.19
N ALA A 57 -19.53 12.87 -11.71
CA ALA A 57 -18.10 12.56 -11.71
C ALA A 57 -17.30 13.65 -12.46
N GLY A 58 -16.18 14.07 -11.88
CA GLY A 58 -15.38 15.21 -12.28
C GLY A 58 -15.74 16.52 -11.54
N THR A 59 -16.80 16.53 -10.72
CA THR A 59 -17.13 17.71 -9.91
C THR A 59 -16.08 17.93 -8.84
N PHE A 60 -15.51 19.13 -8.78
CA PHE A 60 -14.55 19.53 -7.78
C PHE A 60 -14.93 20.86 -7.13
N VAL A 61 -14.47 21.04 -5.90
CA VAL A 61 -14.58 22.27 -5.12
C VAL A 61 -13.18 22.64 -4.66
N ARG A 62 -12.75 23.86 -4.97
CA ARG A 62 -11.50 24.42 -4.45
C ARG A 62 -11.74 24.90 -3.02
N GLU A 63 -11.19 24.18 -2.03
CA GLU A 63 -11.41 24.47 -0.61
C GLU A 63 -10.52 25.62 -0.12
N SER A 64 -9.30 25.75 -0.66
CA SER A 64 -8.38 26.83 -0.27
C SER A 64 -7.42 27.18 -1.39
N TYR A 65 -7.35 28.47 -1.73
CA TYR A 65 -6.35 29.00 -2.67
C TYR A 65 -4.95 29.00 -2.05
N ARG A 66 -4.83 29.43 -0.78
CA ARG A 66 -3.54 29.51 -0.08
C ARG A 66 -2.87 28.15 0.10
N LYS A 67 -3.65 27.12 0.46
CA LYS A 67 -3.14 25.75 0.64
C LYS A 67 -3.17 24.93 -0.66
N ARG A 68 -3.62 25.54 -1.78
CA ARG A 68 -3.79 24.88 -3.08
C ARG A 68 -4.43 23.50 -2.95
N GLN A 69 -5.61 23.55 -2.34
CA GLN A 69 -6.35 22.37 -1.90
C GLN A 69 -7.70 22.32 -2.59
N PHE A 70 -8.02 21.15 -3.14
CA PHE A 70 -9.30 20.90 -3.79
C PHE A 70 -9.83 19.52 -3.42
N THR A 71 -11.14 19.41 -3.41
CA THR A 71 -11.88 18.18 -3.11
C THR A 71 -12.70 17.80 -4.32
N MET A 72 -12.59 16.56 -4.79
CA MET A 72 -13.15 16.12 -6.06
C MET A 72 -13.82 14.76 -5.97
N ILE A 73 -14.91 14.58 -6.72
CA ILE A 73 -15.57 13.28 -6.93
C ILE A 73 -15.25 12.81 -8.33
N ASN A 74 -14.32 11.86 -8.46
CA ASN A 74 -13.85 11.36 -9.75
C ASN A 74 -14.67 10.19 -10.32
N HIS A 75 -15.52 9.58 -9.50
CA HIS A 75 -16.19 8.32 -9.83
C HIS A 75 -17.70 8.41 -9.63
N LYS A 76 -18.42 7.55 -10.35
CA LYS A 76 -19.85 7.34 -10.10
C LYS A 76 -20.01 6.41 -8.90
N SER A 77 -20.67 6.87 -7.84
CA SER A 77 -20.94 6.03 -6.67
C SER A 77 -21.89 4.88 -7.03
N GLY A 78 -21.52 3.66 -6.63
CA GLY A 78 -22.34 2.47 -6.81
C GLY A 78 -23.44 2.30 -5.75
N ALA A 79 -23.30 2.96 -4.59
CA ALA A 79 -24.27 2.92 -3.51
C ALA A 79 -24.09 4.14 -2.58
N GLY A 80 -25.20 4.66 -2.07
CA GLY A 80 -25.19 5.79 -1.13
C GLY A 80 -24.54 7.06 -1.69
N LEU A 81 -24.06 7.90 -0.77
CA LEU A 81 -23.41 9.17 -1.09
C LEU A 81 -21.98 8.94 -1.58
N ALA A 82 -21.62 9.61 -2.67
CA ALA A 82 -20.28 9.60 -3.22
C ALA A 82 -19.28 10.17 -2.22
N HIS A 83 -18.16 9.47 -2.05
CA HIS A 83 -17.11 9.89 -1.15
C HIS A 83 -16.09 10.72 -1.93
N PRO A 84 -15.98 12.03 -1.65
CA PRO A 84 -15.00 12.86 -2.33
C PRO A 84 -13.59 12.54 -1.82
N VAL A 85 -12.60 12.83 -2.65
CA VAL A 85 -11.17 12.72 -2.31
C VAL A 85 -10.58 14.12 -2.29
N ARG A 86 -9.75 14.39 -1.29
CA ARG A 86 -9.11 15.69 -1.10
C ARG A 86 -7.66 15.63 -1.54
N PHE A 87 -7.27 16.58 -2.36
CA PHE A 87 -5.94 16.75 -2.91
C PHE A 87 -5.35 18.03 -2.34
N THR A 88 -4.17 17.93 -1.73
CA THR A 88 -3.46 19.07 -1.14
C THR A 88 -2.05 19.11 -1.70
N MET A 89 -1.67 20.21 -2.32
CA MET A 89 -0.30 20.39 -2.76
C MET A 89 0.61 20.70 -1.57
N ILE A 90 1.75 20.03 -1.47
CA ILE A 90 2.71 20.22 -0.36
C ILE A 90 3.89 21.12 -0.77
N ASN A 91 4.17 21.28 -2.06
CA ASN A 91 5.34 22.03 -2.52
C ASN A 91 5.18 23.53 -2.33
N ASP A 92 6.12 24.14 -1.61
CA ASP A 92 6.23 25.59 -1.47
C ASP A 92 6.91 26.23 -2.70
N ASP A 93 7.81 25.49 -3.37
CA ASP A 93 8.63 26.01 -4.49
C ASP A 93 7.86 26.25 -5.80
N VAL A 94 6.64 25.72 -5.91
CA VAL A 94 5.79 25.90 -7.09
C VAL A 94 5.08 27.24 -6.96
N ASN A 95 5.22 28.14 -7.94
CA ASN A 95 4.52 29.42 -7.90
C ASN A 95 3.05 29.28 -8.38
N GLU A 96 2.24 30.34 -8.23
CA GLU A 96 0.82 30.29 -8.62
C GLU A 96 0.61 30.13 -10.13
N LYS A 97 1.51 30.71 -10.95
CA LYS A 97 1.47 30.58 -12.40
C LYS A 97 1.66 29.12 -12.82
N ASP A 98 2.64 28.44 -12.23
CA ASP A 98 2.94 27.03 -12.48
C ASP A 98 1.76 26.13 -12.06
N TYR A 99 1.08 26.47 -10.97
CA TYR A 99 -0.13 25.76 -10.53
C TYR A 99 -1.27 25.90 -11.55
N VAL A 100 -1.51 27.11 -12.05
CA VAL A 100 -2.57 27.39 -13.03
C VAL A 100 -2.25 26.71 -14.36
N GLU A 101 -1.02 26.79 -14.85
CA GLU A 101 -0.58 26.16 -16.10
C GLU A 101 -0.64 24.62 -16.03
N ALA A 102 -0.42 24.02 -14.86
CA ALA A 102 -0.46 22.57 -14.67
C ALA A 102 -1.89 21.97 -14.75
N GLU A 103 -2.93 22.81 -14.71
CA GLU A 103 -4.34 22.41 -14.69
C GLU A 103 -4.59 21.21 -13.77
N LEU A 104 -4.07 21.30 -12.54
CA LEU A 104 -3.89 20.14 -11.65
C LEU A 104 -5.19 19.37 -11.42
N GLU A 105 -6.31 20.06 -11.30
CA GLU A 105 -7.62 19.45 -11.11
C GLU A 105 -8.01 18.57 -12.32
N LYS A 106 -7.78 19.06 -13.55
CA LYS A 106 -8.06 18.32 -14.79
C LYS A 106 -7.11 17.16 -14.99
N THR A 107 -5.81 17.38 -14.77
CA THR A 107 -4.79 16.33 -14.86
C THR A 107 -5.09 15.22 -13.85
N THR A 108 -5.42 15.58 -12.60
CA THR A 108 -5.77 14.62 -11.55
C THR A 108 -7.02 13.81 -11.93
N ASN A 109 -8.05 14.45 -12.47
CA ASN A 109 -9.24 13.76 -12.94
C ASN A 109 -8.91 12.81 -14.10
N ALA A 110 -8.10 13.23 -15.07
CA ALA A 110 -7.68 12.39 -16.20
C ALA A 110 -6.93 11.14 -15.73
N LEU A 111 -6.04 11.26 -14.74
CA LEU A 111 -5.31 10.13 -14.16
C LEU A 111 -6.23 9.08 -13.51
N CYS A 112 -7.45 9.44 -13.09
CA CYS A 112 -8.41 8.49 -12.52
C CYS A 112 -9.05 7.56 -13.56
N PHE A 113 -8.99 7.91 -14.85
CA PHE A 113 -9.47 7.08 -15.96
C PHE A 113 -8.41 6.09 -16.47
N LEU A 114 -7.14 6.25 -16.09
CA LEU A 114 -6.04 5.43 -16.60
C LEU A 114 -5.89 4.07 -15.90
N GLN A 115 -6.84 3.71 -15.03
CA GLN A 115 -6.76 2.45 -14.30
C GLN A 115 -7.20 1.27 -15.17
N ASN A 116 -6.29 0.36 -15.49
CA ASN A 116 -6.54 -0.77 -16.40
C ASN A 116 -7.46 -1.87 -15.86
N THR A 117 -7.85 -1.81 -14.58
CA THR A 117 -8.71 -2.85 -13.97
C THR A 117 -10.21 -2.60 -14.17
N SER A 118 -10.61 -1.42 -14.65
CA SER A 118 -12.01 -1.08 -14.88
C SER A 118 -12.17 -0.12 -16.04
N THR A 119 -13.30 -0.19 -16.75
CA THR A 119 -13.69 0.80 -17.75
C THR A 119 -14.33 2.05 -17.14
N ARG A 120 -14.42 2.11 -15.81
CA ARG A 120 -14.97 3.25 -15.06
C ARG A 120 -13.85 4.04 -14.40
N SER A 121 -14.05 5.35 -14.28
CA SER A 121 -13.17 6.19 -13.47
C SER A 121 -13.14 5.73 -12.01
N THR A 122 -11.95 5.76 -11.43
CA THR A 122 -11.70 5.43 -10.04
C THR A 122 -11.73 6.66 -9.14
N SER A 123 -11.83 6.49 -7.83
CA SER A 123 -11.87 7.61 -6.89
C SER A 123 -10.52 8.34 -6.76
N ILE A 124 -9.43 7.60 -6.93
CA ILE A 124 -8.04 8.08 -6.78
C ILE A 124 -7.27 7.92 -8.09
N PRO A 125 -6.19 8.68 -8.32
CA PRO A 125 -5.38 8.54 -9.54
C PRO A 125 -4.79 7.14 -9.71
N ALA A 126 -4.69 6.66 -10.94
CA ALA A 126 -4.16 5.32 -11.25
C ALA A 126 -2.76 5.05 -10.63
N PRO A 127 -1.78 5.97 -10.67
CA PRO A 127 -0.47 5.74 -10.03
C PRO A 127 -0.58 5.47 -8.52
N LEU A 128 -1.45 6.20 -7.82
CA LEU A 128 -1.69 5.99 -6.40
C LEU A 128 -2.41 4.67 -6.14
N TYR A 129 -3.40 4.34 -6.98
CA TYR A 129 -4.11 3.06 -6.89
C TYR A 129 -3.14 1.87 -7.02
N SER A 130 -2.26 1.89 -8.02
CA SER A 130 -1.24 0.86 -8.22
C SER A 130 -0.27 0.76 -7.04
N ALA A 131 0.18 1.89 -6.50
CA ALA A 131 1.05 1.90 -5.33
C ALA A 131 0.36 1.28 -4.10
N MET A 132 -0.93 1.56 -3.89
CA MET A 132 -1.72 0.96 -2.82
C MET A 132 -1.90 -0.55 -3.01
N ASP A 133 -2.15 -1.03 -4.22
CA ASP A 133 -2.26 -2.47 -4.49
C ASP A 133 -0.92 -3.19 -4.23
N LEU A 134 0.19 -2.60 -4.66
CA LEU A 134 1.53 -3.13 -4.41
C LEU A 134 1.82 -3.21 -2.91
N ALA A 135 1.51 -2.17 -2.14
CA ALA A 135 1.69 -2.16 -0.69
C ALA A 135 0.85 -3.24 0.00
N LYS A 136 -0.43 -3.41 -0.41
CA LYS A 136 -1.30 -4.47 0.11
C LYS A 136 -0.76 -5.86 -0.18
N ARG A 137 -0.26 -6.09 -1.39
CA ARG A 137 0.38 -7.37 -1.76
C ARG A 137 1.64 -7.62 -0.95
N GLY A 138 2.47 -6.59 -0.77
CA GLY A 138 3.67 -6.67 0.08
C GLY A 138 3.32 -7.08 1.50
N MET A 139 2.29 -6.46 2.10
CA MET A 139 1.82 -6.82 3.44
C MET A 139 1.36 -8.28 3.53
N LYS A 140 0.56 -8.73 2.56
CA LYS A 140 0.07 -10.12 2.53
C LYS A 140 1.20 -11.14 2.38
N ASN A 141 2.20 -10.84 1.56
CA ASN A 141 3.38 -11.70 1.41
C ASN A 141 4.17 -11.77 2.72
N TYR A 142 4.34 -10.64 3.41
CA TYR A 142 4.99 -10.58 4.71
C TYR A 142 4.23 -11.41 5.75
N GLU A 143 2.91 -11.25 5.87
CA GLU A 143 2.07 -12.04 6.78
C GLU A 143 2.17 -13.55 6.51
N THR A 144 2.24 -13.93 5.22
CA THR A 144 2.41 -15.33 4.82
C THR A 144 3.77 -15.87 5.25
N MET A 145 4.85 -15.13 5.02
CA MET A 145 6.19 -15.53 5.45
C MET A 145 6.27 -15.66 6.98
N ASP A 146 5.74 -14.67 7.69
CA ASP A 146 5.72 -14.61 9.16
C ASP A 146 4.90 -15.78 9.76
N ALA A 147 3.80 -16.18 9.10
CA ALA A 147 3.03 -17.37 9.49
C ALA A 147 3.84 -18.67 9.33
N VAL A 148 4.54 -18.84 8.20
CA VAL A 148 5.38 -20.02 7.93
C VAL A 148 6.52 -20.11 8.95
N MET A 149 7.23 -19.01 9.20
CA MET A 149 8.31 -18.99 10.19
C MET A 149 7.81 -19.40 11.59
N ARG A 150 6.64 -18.89 12.01
CA ARG A 150 6.04 -19.29 13.30
C ARG A 150 5.58 -20.74 13.34
N GLU A 151 5.17 -21.33 12.22
CA GLU A 151 4.86 -22.76 12.15
C GLU A 151 6.12 -23.61 12.26
N GLU A 152 7.20 -23.23 11.58
CA GLU A 152 8.49 -23.90 11.67
C GLU A 152 9.05 -23.89 13.10
N GLU A 153 9.03 -22.73 13.77
CA GLU A 153 9.43 -22.60 15.18
C GLU A 153 8.60 -23.52 16.10
N ARG A 154 7.29 -23.59 15.89
CA ARG A 154 6.40 -24.47 16.66
C ARG A 154 6.68 -25.95 16.42
N ASP A 155 6.96 -26.32 15.18
CA ASP A 155 7.32 -27.70 14.83
C ASP A 155 8.69 -28.09 15.39
N GLU A 156 9.66 -27.18 15.42
CA GLU A 156 10.94 -27.41 16.10
C GLU A 156 10.76 -27.62 17.59
N ASP A 157 9.96 -26.78 18.25
CA ASP A 157 9.66 -26.94 19.67
C ASP A 157 8.88 -28.22 19.96
N ARG A 158 7.97 -28.62 19.08
CA ARG A 158 7.28 -29.92 19.16
C ARG A 158 8.28 -31.06 19.08
N LYS A 159 9.19 -31.05 18.10
CA LYS A 159 10.26 -32.06 17.96
C LYS A 159 11.16 -32.11 19.21
N LYS A 160 11.54 -30.96 19.79
CA LYS A 160 12.32 -30.90 21.04
C LYS A 160 11.56 -31.45 22.25
N ARG A 161 10.23 -31.31 22.30
CA ARG A 161 9.38 -31.90 23.35
C ARG A 161 9.23 -33.40 23.16
N GLU A 162 8.93 -33.85 21.96
CA GLU A 162 8.82 -35.28 21.63
C GLU A 162 10.14 -35.99 21.95
N ALA A 163 11.27 -35.41 21.54
CA ALA A 163 12.61 -35.92 21.82
C ALA A 163 12.95 -36.04 23.32
N ARG A 164 12.24 -35.40 24.26
CA ARG A 164 12.52 -35.55 25.71
C ARG A 164 12.11 -36.88 26.30
N THR A 165 11.27 -37.67 25.63
CA THR A 165 10.93 -39.02 26.09
C THR A 165 12.05 -40.01 25.75
N PRO A 166 12.40 -40.98 26.63
CA PRO A 166 13.48 -41.94 26.37
C PRO A 166 13.29 -42.72 25.06
N GLU A 167 12.04 -43.04 24.72
CA GLU A 167 11.65 -43.77 23.51
C GLU A 167 11.80 -42.92 22.23
N ALA A 168 11.59 -41.61 22.33
CA ALA A 168 11.81 -40.69 21.22
C ALA A 168 13.29 -40.37 21.01
N TRP A 169 14.08 -40.25 22.08
CA TRP A 169 15.55 -40.21 21.98
C TRP A 169 16.07 -41.43 21.23
N HIS A 170 15.58 -42.64 21.56
CA HIS A 170 15.96 -43.88 20.86
C HIS A 170 15.61 -43.85 19.38
N ARG A 171 14.41 -43.39 19.01
CA ARG A 171 14.00 -43.25 17.60
C ARG A 171 14.83 -42.21 16.86
N TYR A 172 15.09 -41.06 17.49
CA TYR A 172 15.92 -39.99 16.94
C TYR A 172 17.36 -40.47 16.70
N TYR A 173 17.99 -41.10 17.69
CA TYR A 173 19.34 -41.67 17.54
C TYR A 173 19.39 -42.79 16.49
N LYS A 174 18.40 -43.68 16.43
CA LYS A 174 18.31 -44.68 15.34
C LYS A 174 18.26 -44.03 13.96
N GLN A 175 17.50 -42.95 13.82
CA GLN A 175 17.38 -42.24 12.54
C GLN A 175 18.67 -41.47 12.21
N LEU A 176 19.29 -40.80 13.19
CA LEU A 176 20.57 -40.12 13.05
C LEU A 176 21.69 -41.10 12.66
N VAL A 177 21.76 -42.27 13.30
CA VAL A 177 22.71 -43.34 12.97
C VAL A 177 22.47 -43.86 11.55
N LYS A 178 21.21 -44.07 11.16
CA LYS A 178 20.88 -44.53 9.80
C LYS A 178 21.24 -43.49 8.72
N THR A 179 21.07 -42.21 9.01
CA THR A 179 21.28 -41.11 8.06
C THR A 179 22.75 -40.68 7.97
N HIS A 180 23.46 -40.58 9.10
CA HIS A 180 24.84 -40.05 9.14
C HIS A 180 25.91 -41.13 9.33
N MET A 181 25.56 -42.31 9.85
CA MET A 181 26.52 -43.37 10.14
C MET A 181 26.58 -44.45 9.04
N SER A 182 25.80 -44.30 7.97
CA SER A 182 25.90 -45.10 6.75
C SER A 182 27.25 -44.95 6.02
N VAL A 183 28.08 -43.97 6.42
CA VAL A 183 29.41 -43.71 5.86
C VAL A 183 30.54 -44.38 6.66
N MET A 184 30.26 -45.01 7.80
CA MET A 184 31.22 -45.93 8.42
C MET A 184 30.79 -47.37 8.13
N PRO A 185 31.40 -48.04 7.14
CA PRO A 185 31.30 -49.49 7.09
C PRO A 185 32.03 -49.96 8.35
N ILE A 186 31.28 -50.36 9.38
CA ILE A 186 31.78 -51.27 10.40
C ILE A 186 31.93 -52.62 9.67
N ARG A 187 32.96 -52.70 8.83
CA ARG A 187 33.53 -53.96 8.37
C ARG A 187 34.56 -54.34 9.43
N ASP A 188 34.20 -55.34 10.22
CA ASP A 188 35.12 -56.25 10.90
C ASP A 188 36.22 -55.64 11.77
N SER A 189 35.99 -54.51 12.44
CA SER A 189 36.86 -54.18 13.58
C SER A 189 36.44 -55.03 14.77
N LYS A 190 37.11 -56.17 14.94
CA LYS A 190 37.17 -56.92 16.20
C LYS A 190 37.54 -55.95 17.33
N PHE A 191 36.54 -55.44 18.05
CA PHE A 191 36.76 -54.96 19.40
C PHE A 191 36.77 -56.22 20.28
N TRP A 192 37.98 -56.61 20.69
CA TRP A 192 38.28 -57.83 21.43
C TRP A 192 37.63 -57.87 22.82
N ALA A 193 37.45 -59.10 23.30
CA ALA A 193 37.65 -59.64 24.66
C ALA A 193 37.58 -58.68 25.86
#